data_AF-A0A9E3DHI7-F1
#
_entry.id   AF-A0A9E3DHI7-F1
#
_cell.length_a   1.000
_cell.length_b   1.000
_cell.length_c   1.000
_cell.angle_alpha   90.00
_cell.angle_beta   90.00
_cell.angle_gamma   90.00
#
_symmetry.space_group_name_H-M   'P 1'
#
loop_
_entity.id
_entity.type
_entity.pdbx_description
1 polymer ?
#
loop_
_entity_poly.entity_id
_entity_poly.type
_entity_poly.pdbx_seq_one_letter_code
_entity_poly.pdbx_strand_id
1 'polypeptide(L)'
;RTGSAILSQPNSALWITAQGRFTDPRVRPVTLRSGTGHLLRRAKHTTVLPLAVEYPFWEERFPEALVRFGEPIYVEDGATFSAEEWTRRLSVNLQRAQDLLAAHSVARDRRVFDVLATGRTGAGAYDLWRALKAIVRGHEFHSAHGPEHLQ
;
A
#
# COMPACT_ATOMS: atom_id res chain seq x y z
N ARG A 1 -12.39 18.08 4.25
CA ARG A 1 -12.40 18.47 5.68
C ARG A 1 -12.07 17.27 6.56
N THR A 2 -12.83 16.16 6.52
CA THR A 2 -12.58 14.96 7.33
C THR A 2 -11.19 14.36 7.13
N GLY A 3 -10.74 14.16 5.88
CA GLY A 3 -9.41 13.61 5.60
C GLY A 3 -8.26 14.45 6.19
N SER A 4 -8.34 15.78 6.10
CA SER A 4 -7.34 16.67 6.70
C SER A 4 -7.34 16.57 8.22
N ALA A 5 -8.52 16.49 8.86
CA ALA A 5 -8.62 16.34 10.30
C ALA A 5 -7.97 15.04 10.80
N ILE A 6 -8.14 13.94 10.05
CA ILE A 6 -7.46 12.67 10.34
C ILE A 6 -5.95 12.86 10.21
N LEU A 7 -5.45 13.36 9.07
CA LEU A 7 -4.01 13.52 8.84
C LEU A 7 -3.33 14.50 9.82
N SER A 8 -4.08 15.38 10.47
CA SER A 8 -3.56 16.28 11.52
C SER A 8 -3.42 15.61 12.89
N GLN A 9 -3.95 14.41 13.09
CA GLN A 9 -3.81 13.66 14.33
C GLN A 9 -2.56 12.76 14.27
N PRO A 10 -1.69 12.80 15.30
CA PRO A 10 -0.55 11.89 15.36
C PRO A 10 -1.03 10.44 15.47
N ASN A 11 -0.24 9.50 14.93
CA ASN A 11 -0.52 8.06 14.95
C ASN A 11 -1.85 7.65 14.30
N SER A 12 -2.38 8.46 13.38
CA SER A 12 -3.56 8.13 12.59
C SER A 12 -3.15 7.59 11.21
N ALA A 13 -4.05 6.85 10.58
CA ALA A 13 -3.87 6.38 9.21
C ALA A 13 -5.17 6.57 8.42
N LEU A 14 -5.03 7.01 7.17
CA LEU A 14 -6.14 7.18 6.24
C LEU A 14 -5.90 6.32 5.00
N TRP A 15 -6.77 5.34 4.79
CA TRP A 15 -6.72 4.43 3.64
C TRP A 15 -7.71 4.91 2.59
N ILE A 16 -7.25 5.14 1.36
CA ILE A 16 -8.10 5.65 0.28
C ILE A 16 -7.85 4.86 -1.01
N THR A 17 -8.92 4.38 -1.62
CA THR A 17 -8.91 3.89 -3.00
C THR A 17 -8.89 5.07 -3.98
N ALA A 18 -7.69 5.60 -4.22
CA ALA A 18 -7.49 6.92 -4.83
C ALA A 18 -8.08 7.10 -6.25
N GLN A 19 -8.36 6.01 -6.99
CA GLN A 19 -9.01 6.07 -8.30
C GLN A 19 -10.54 6.34 -8.19
N GLY A 20 -11.15 6.10 -7.02
CA GLY A 20 -12.56 6.39 -6.75
C GLY A 20 -13.54 5.55 -7.58
N ARG A 21 -13.08 4.45 -8.18
CA ARG A 21 -13.87 3.44 -8.88
C ARG A 21 -13.07 2.14 -8.94
N PHE A 22 -13.76 1.01 -9.14
CA PHE A 22 -13.08 -0.21 -9.55
C PHE A 22 -12.53 -0.03 -10.97
N THR A 23 -11.31 -0.50 -11.20
CA THR A 23 -10.59 -0.36 -12.47
C THR A 23 -9.73 -1.60 -12.66
N ASP A 24 -9.58 -2.05 -13.90
CA ASP A 24 -8.70 -3.17 -14.20
C ASP A 24 -7.25 -2.80 -13.81
N PRO A 25 -6.55 -3.67 -13.05
CA PRO A 25 -5.22 -3.38 -12.52
C PRO A 25 -4.14 -3.23 -13.61
N ARG A 26 -4.43 -3.55 -14.88
CA ARG A 26 -3.53 -3.41 -16.02
C ARG A 26 -3.67 -2.09 -16.76
N VAL A 27 -4.71 -1.29 -16.48
CA VAL A 27 -4.93 -0.02 -17.17
C VAL A 27 -3.80 0.96 -16.82
N ARG A 28 -3.18 1.53 -17.86
CA ARG A 28 -2.12 2.53 -17.77
C ARG A 28 -2.40 3.70 -18.74
N PRO A 29 -2.04 4.95 -18.39
CA PRO A 29 -1.45 5.37 -17.11
C PRO A 29 -2.47 5.37 -15.95
N VAL A 30 -1.97 5.27 -14.72
CA VAL A 30 -2.81 5.40 -13.52
C VAL A 30 -3.33 6.82 -13.41
N THR A 31 -4.65 6.96 -13.32
CA THR A 31 -5.31 8.26 -13.09
C THR A 31 -6.02 8.25 -11.75
N LEU A 32 -5.56 9.11 -10.83
CA LEU A 32 -6.16 9.32 -9.53
C LEU A 32 -7.14 10.49 -9.54
N ARG A 33 -8.10 10.49 -8.62
CA ARG A 33 -9.00 11.64 -8.41
C ARG A 33 -8.21 12.80 -7.81
N SER A 34 -8.44 14.02 -8.29
CA SER A 34 -7.76 15.25 -7.81
C SER A 34 -7.91 15.50 -6.30
N GLY A 35 -8.93 14.93 -5.67
CA GLY A 35 -9.16 15.02 -4.22
C GLY A 35 -7.96 14.57 -3.38
N THR A 36 -7.17 13.59 -3.85
CA THR A 36 -5.97 13.14 -3.13
C THR A 36 -4.86 14.18 -3.18
N GLY A 37 -4.63 14.82 -4.32
CA GLY A 37 -3.67 15.92 -4.43
C GLY A 37 -4.09 17.15 -3.63
N HIS A 38 -5.39 17.48 -3.60
CA HIS A 38 -5.91 18.54 -2.74
C HIS A 38 -5.78 18.23 -1.25
N LEU A 39 -5.92 16.96 -0.86
CA LEU A 39 -5.69 16.52 0.50
C LEU A 39 -4.22 16.71 0.89
N LEU A 40 -3.28 16.22 0.06
CA LEU A 40 -1.85 16.35 0.33
C LEU A 40 -1.36 17.78 0.32
N ARG A 41 -1.92 18.66 -0.51
CA ARG A 41 -1.58 20.10 -0.48
C ARG A 41 -1.76 20.74 0.91
N ARG A 42 -2.62 20.17 1.74
CA ARG A 42 -2.92 20.64 3.11
C ARG A 42 -2.26 19.80 4.20
N ALA A 43 -1.62 18.69 3.82
CA ALA A 43 -0.98 17.79 4.76
C ALA A 43 0.34 18.41 5.26
N LYS A 44 0.71 18.07 6.49
CA LYS A 44 1.98 18.43 7.13
C LYS A 44 2.50 17.18 7.85
N HIS A 45 3.81 16.97 7.83
CA HIS A 45 4.48 15.83 8.48
C HIS A 45 3.74 14.49 8.26
N THR A 46 3.36 14.22 7.02
CA THR A 46 2.56 13.05 6.64
C THR A 46 3.38 12.14 5.74
N THR A 47 3.37 10.83 6.01
CA THR A 47 3.93 9.84 5.09
C THR A 47 2.83 9.25 4.22
N VAL A 48 3.04 9.26 2.91
CA VAL A 48 2.13 8.61 1.95
C VAL A 48 2.79 7.35 1.44
N LEU A 49 2.10 6.22 1.57
CA LEU A 49 2.61 4.92 1.16
C LEU A 49 1.73 4.38 0.01
N PRO A 50 2.24 4.30 -1.23
CA PRO A 50 1.50 3.66 -2.32
C PRO A 50 1.29 2.18 -1.99
N LEU A 51 0.09 1.68 -2.24
CA LEU A 51 -0.26 0.29 -2.01
C LEU A 51 -0.91 -0.30 -3.26
N ALA A 52 -0.23 -1.27 -3.87
CA ALA A 52 -0.79 -2.09 -4.93
C ALA A 52 -1.31 -3.41 -4.35
N VAL A 53 -2.45 -3.86 -4.85
CA VAL A 53 -3.08 -5.12 -4.44
C VAL A 53 -3.56 -5.85 -5.70
N GLU A 54 -3.26 -7.13 -5.80
CA GLU A 54 -3.75 -8.03 -6.84
C GLU A 54 -4.34 -9.30 -6.24
N TYR A 55 -5.32 -9.87 -6.94
CA TYR A 55 -5.97 -11.14 -6.55
C TYR A 55 -5.85 -12.18 -7.68
N PRO A 56 -4.63 -12.64 -8.04
CA PRO A 56 -4.47 -13.62 -9.09
C PRO A 56 -4.94 -15.01 -8.66
N PHE A 57 -5.46 -15.76 -9.62
CA PHE A 57 -5.61 -17.21 -9.51
C PHE A 57 -4.34 -17.85 -10.05
N TRP A 58 -3.56 -18.46 -9.16
CA TRP A 58 -2.40 -19.28 -9.51
C TRP A 58 -2.81 -20.76 -9.57
N GLU A 59 -2.37 -21.58 -8.63
CA GLU A 59 -2.62 -23.03 -8.62
C GLU A 59 -3.70 -23.44 -7.60
N GLU A 60 -3.93 -22.61 -6.59
CA GLU A 60 -4.89 -22.87 -5.52
C GLU A 60 -6.35 -22.65 -5.95
N ARG A 61 -7.28 -23.31 -5.26
CA ARG A 61 -8.72 -23.15 -5.50
C ARG A 61 -9.21 -21.71 -5.30
N PHE A 62 -8.57 -20.97 -4.41
CA PHE A 62 -8.92 -19.59 -4.06
C PHE A 62 -7.82 -18.64 -4.58
N PRO A 63 -8.18 -17.39 -4.94
CA PRO A 63 -7.19 -16.43 -5.39
C PRO A 63 -6.21 -16.10 -4.27
N GLU A 64 -4.96 -15.87 -4.63
CA GLU A 64 -3.95 -15.35 -3.70
C GLU A 64 -4.15 -13.83 -3.55
N ALA A 65 -3.96 -13.28 -2.35
CA ALA A 65 -3.99 -11.84 -2.13
C ALA A 65 -2.55 -11.32 -2.09
N LEU A 66 -2.08 -10.77 -3.22
CA LEU A 66 -0.74 -10.22 -3.32
C LEU A 66 -0.77 -8.72 -3.05
N VAL A 67 0.19 -8.26 -2.26
CA VAL A 67 0.25 -6.88 -1.80
C VAL A 67 1.66 -6.35 -1.97
N ARG A 68 1.78 -5.11 -2.47
CA ARG A 68 3.07 -4.44 -2.60
C ARG A 68 2.98 -3.01 -2.13
N PHE A 69 3.82 -2.67 -1.16
CA PHE A 69 4.09 -1.30 -0.78
C PHE A 69 5.06 -0.68 -1.79
N GLY A 70 4.76 0.55 -2.21
CA GLY A 70 5.67 1.37 -3.01
C GLY A 70 6.64 2.16 -2.15
N GLU A 71 7.42 3.03 -2.80
CA GLU A 71 8.33 3.93 -2.10
C GLU A 71 7.55 4.93 -1.23
N PRO A 72 7.89 5.08 0.07
CA PRO A 72 7.29 6.08 0.93
C PRO A 72 7.55 7.51 0.42
N ILE A 73 6.51 8.35 0.43
CA ILE A 73 6.62 9.77 0.11
C ILE A 73 6.47 10.55 1.41
N TYR A 74 7.55 11.17 1.86
CA TYR A 74 7.55 12.03 3.05
C TYR A 74 7.08 13.44 2.67
N VAL A 75 6.01 13.89 3.33
CA VAL A 75 5.41 15.22 3.11
C VAL A 75 5.64 16.05 4.36
N GLU A 76 6.72 16.82 4.40
CA GLU A 76 6.95 17.81 5.46
C GLU A 76 5.95 18.95 5.34
N ASP A 77 5.89 19.56 4.16
CA ASP A 77 4.93 20.60 3.80
C ASP A 77 4.21 20.28 2.48
N GLY A 78 2.92 19.99 2.58
CA GLY A 78 2.06 19.78 1.42
C GLY A 78 1.94 21.00 0.50
N ALA A 79 2.12 22.21 1.00
CA ALA A 79 2.00 23.43 0.22
C ALA A 79 3.17 23.64 -0.77
N THR A 80 4.25 22.87 -0.65
CA THR A 80 5.41 22.91 -1.56
C THR A 80 5.04 22.57 -3.01
N PHE A 81 3.99 21.76 -3.22
CA PHE A 81 3.51 21.43 -4.57
C PHE A 81 2.03 21.80 -4.73
N SER A 82 1.65 22.07 -5.98
CA SER A 82 0.25 22.21 -6.36
C SER A 82 -0.50 20.87 -6.18
N ALA A 83 -1.82 20.95 -6.11
CA ALA A 83 -2.66 19.75 -6.00
C ALA A 83 -2.53 18.84 -7.24
N GLU A 84 -2.31 19.42 -8.42
CA GLU A 84 -2.10 18.68 -9.66
C GLU A 84 -0.76 17.94 -9.63
N GLU A 85 0.32 18.60 -9.23
CA GLU A 85 1.64 17.97 -9.07
C GLU A 85 1.62 16.83 -8.07
N TRP A 86 0.92 17.01 -6.94
CA TRP A 86 0.70 15.93 -5.99
C TRP A 86 -0.05 14.76 -6.62
N THR A 87 -1.15 15.03 -7.32
CA THR A 87 -1.94 13.99 -7.99
C THR A 87 -1.07 13.21 -8.98
N ARG A 88 -0.27 13.91 -9.79
CA ARG A 88 0.67 13.30 -10.75
C ARG A 88 1.73 12.46 -10.05
N ARG A 89 2.36 12.97 -8.98
CA ARG A 89 3.34 12.22 -8.18
C ARG A 89 2.74 10.94 -7.60
N LEU A 90 1.53 11.02 -7.04
CA LEU A 90 0.84 9.86 -6.48
C LEU A 90 0.50 8.83 -7.57
N SER A 91 0.00 9.27 -8.72
CA SER A 91 -0.28 8.39 -9.86
C SER A 91 0.97 7.63 -10.29
N VAL A 92 2.11 8.31 -10.47
CA VAL A 92 3.37 7.69 -10.90
C VAL A 92 3.89 6.69 -9.88
N ASN A 93 3.85 7.02 -8.59
CA ASN A 93 4.35 6.12 -7.55
C ASN A 93 3.44 4.90 -7.36
N LEU A 94 2.12 5.07 -7.41
CA LEU A 94 1.19 3.95 -7.39
C LEU A 94 1.37 3.06 -8.62
N GLN A 95 1.50 3.66 -9.80
CA GLN A 95 1.74 2.91 -11.04
C GLN A 95 3.00 2.06 -10.94
N ARG A 96 4.12 2.61 -10.43
CA ARG A 96 5.36 1.86 -10.24
C ARG A 96 5.16 0.67 -9.29
N ALA A 97 4.43 0.86 -8.19
CA ALA A 97 4.12 -0.24 -7.28
C ALA A 97 3.26 -1.32 -7.96
N GLN A 98 2.29 -0.92 -8.76
CA GLN A 98 1.45 -1.84 -9.54
C GLN A 98 2.23 -2.59 -10.61
N ASP A 99 3.11 -1.91 -11.36
CA ASP A 99 3.91 -2.53 -12.42
C ASP A 99 4.86 -3.60 -11.86
N LEU A 100 5.49 -3.30 -10.72
CA LEU A 100 6.36 -4.26 -10.05
C LEU A 100 5.57 -5.43 -9.44
N LEU A 101 4.40 -5.16 -8.84
CA LEU A 101 3.53 -6.23 -8.34
C LEU A 101 3.04 -7.11 -9.49
N ALA A 102 2.62 -6.54 -10.61
CA ALA A 102 2.18 -7.26 -11.79
C ALA A 102 3.30 -8.15 -12.35
N ALA A 103 4.54 -7.67 -12.41
CA ALA A 103 5.68 -8.47 -12.85
C ALA A 103 5.90 -9.71 -11.96
N HIS A 104 5.86 -9.53 -10.63
CA HIS A 104 5.97 -10.66 -9.70
C HIS A 104 4.75 -11.59 -9.74
N SER A 105 3.55 -11.03 -9.90
CA SER A 105 2.28 -11.73 -10.03
C SER A 105 2.28 -12.67 -11.25
N VAL A 106 2.79 -12.18 -12.39
CA VAL A 106 2.92 -12.95 -13.63
C VAL A 106 4.02 -14.01 -13.53
N ALA A 107 5.13 -13.71 -12.85
CA ALA A 107 6.21 -14.67 -12.65
C ALA A 107 5.82 -15.86 -11.75
N ARG A 108 4.76 -15.72 -10.93
CA ARG A 108 4.26 -16.74 -10.00
C ARG A 108 5.32 -17.27 -9.02
N ASP A 109 6.31 -16.45 -8.70
CA ASP A 109 7.37 -16.83 -7.76
C ASP A 109 6.98 -16.41 -6.34
N ARG A 110 6.48 -17.36 -5.55
CA ARG A 110 6.10 -17.12 -4.15
C ARG A 110 7.25 -16.63 -3.27
N ARG A 111 8.50 -16.96 -3.61
CA ARG A 111 9.67 -16.68 -2.77
C ARG A 111 10.02 -15.20 -2.70
N VAL A 112 9.47 -14.39 -3.61
CA VAL A 112 9.66 -12.92 -3.59
C VAL A 112 8.68 -12.20 -2.66
N PHE A 113 7.78 -12.93 -2.01
CA PHE A 113 6.77 -12.41 -1.10
C PHE A 113 6.98 -12.94 0.32
N ASP A 114 6.81 -12.05 1.29
CA ASP A 114 6.63 -12.44 2.69
C ASP A 114 5.17 -12.84 2.93
N VAL A 115 4.95 -14.01 3.54
CA VAL A 115 3.61 -14.48 3.86
C VAL A 115 3.11 -13.79 5.12
N LEU A 116 2.15 -12.88 4.96
CA LEU A 116 1.55 -12.14 6.08
C LEU A 116 0.40 -12.88 6.75
N ALA A 117 -0.33 -13.73 6.02
CA ALA A 117 -1.42 -14.54 6.57
C ALA A 117 -1.63 -15.80 5.74
N THR A 118 -1.82 -16.94 6.41
CA THR A 118 -2.28 -18.20 5.82
C THR A 118 -3.75 -18.44 6.20
N GLY A 119 -4.54 -18.98 5.27
CA GLY A 119 -6.01 -18.83 5.18
C GLY A 119 -6.90 -19.42 6.28
N ARG A 120 -6.71 -19.09 7.56
CA ARG A 120 -7.66 -19.44 8.64
C ARG A 120 -8.05 -18.31 9.58
N THR A 121 -7.50 -17.11 9.44
CA THR A 121 -7.81 -16.01 10.37
C THR A 121 -8.03 -14.71 9.62
N GLY A 122 -9.11 -13.99 9.97
CA GLY A 122 -9.40 -12.63 9.47
C GLY A 122 -8.38 -11.56 9.92
N ALA A 123 -7.15 -11.97 10.27
CA ALA A 123 -6.06 -11.15 10.79
C ALA A 123 -5.25 -10.44 9.68
N GLY A 124 -5.48 -10.74 8.39
CA GLY A 124 -4.68 -10.20 7.30
C GLY A 124 -4.56 -8.66 7.27
N ALA A 125 -5.60 -7.92 7.68
CA ALA A 125 -5.53 -6.46 7.80
C ALA A 125 -4.65 -5.99 8.98
N TYR A 126 -4.66 -6.73 10.08
CA TYR A 126 -3.81 -6.46 11.25
C TYR A 126 -2.35 -6.79 10.96
N ASP A 127 -2.08 -7.90 10.28
CA ASP A 127 -0.73 -8.28 9.88
C ASP A 127 -0.17 -7.35 8.79
N LEU A 128 -1.00 -6.89 7.86
CA LEU A 128 -0.66 -5.82 6.91
C LEU A 128 -0.31 -4.51 7.64
N TRP A 129 -1.05 -4.17 8.70
CA TRP A 129 -0.75 -3.02 9.55
C TRP A 129 0.58 -3.19 10.32
N ARG A 130 0.91 -4.40 10.77
CA ARG A 130 2.22 -4.70 11.38
C ARG A 130 3.36 -4.57 10.38
N ALA A 131 3.21 -5.11 9.18
CA ALA A 131 4.19 -4.97 8.10
C ALA A 131 4.41 -3.50 7.74
N LEU A 132 3.33 -2.73 7.63
CA LEU A 132 3.40 -1.28 7.40
C LEU A 132 4.18 -0.57 8.51
N LYS A 133 3.93 -0.89 9.78
CA LYS A 133 4.71 -0.30 10.89
C LYS A 133 6.20 -0.63 10.80
N ALA A 134 6.56 -1.84 10.37
CA ALA A 134 7.97 -2.23 10.23
C ALA A 134 8.66 -1.40 9.13
N ILE A 135 8.01 -1.27 7.97
CA ILE A 135 8.50 -0.47 6.83
C ILE A 135 8.64 1.01 7.22
N VAL A 136 7.63 1.58 7.88
CA VAL A 136 7.65 3.00 8.28
C VAL A 136 8.65 3.28 9.41
N ARG A 137 8.96 2.30 10.26
CA ARG A 137 9.91 2.44 11.37
C ARG A 137 11.36 2.11 10.99
N GLY A 138 11.63 1.65 9.77
CA GLY A 138 12.99 1.34 9.31
C GLY A 138 13.69 0.21 10.08
N HIS A 139 12.94 -0.69 10.74
CA HIS A 139 13.51 -1.82 11.47
C HIS A 139 13.18 -3.14 10.77
N GLU A 140 14.21 -3.95 10.54
CA GLU A 140 14.16 -5.30 10.01
C GLU A 140 13.02 -6.10 10.63
N PHE A 141 12.13 -6.59 9.77
CA PHE A 141 11.06 -7.49 10.17
C PHE A 141 11.65 -8.87 10.48
N HIS A 142 11.90 -9.14 11.77
CA HIS A 142 12.21 -10.49 12.25
C HIS A 142 10.89 -11.27 12.41
N SER A 143 10.55 -12.09 11.43
CA SER A 143 9.53 -13.13 11.55
C SER A 143 10.04 -14.26 12.44
N ALA A 144 9.96 -14.10 13.76
CA ALA A 144 10.15 -15.23 14.66
C ALA A 144 8.89 -16.12 14.62
N HIS A 145 8.93 -17.18 13.81
CA HIS A 145 8.07 -18.34 14.03
C HIS A 145 8.50 -18.97 15.36
N GLY A 146 7.58 -18.99 16.34
CA GLY A 146 7.75 -19.74 17.57
C GLY A 146 7.86 -21.26 17.29
N PRO A 147 8.60 -22.01 18.10
CA PRO A 147 9.09 -23.34 17.75
C PRO A 147 7.98 -24.39 17.68
N GLU A 148 8.17 -25.32 16.76
CA GLU A 148 7.45 -26.58 16.65
C GLU A 148 7.55 -27.36 17.96
N HIS A 149 6.40 -27.65 18.58
CA HIS A 149 6.31 -28.70 19.58
C HIS A 149 6.23 -30.04 18.85
N LEU A 150 7.37 -30.72 18.76
CA LEU A 150 7.44 -32.16 18.56
C LEU A 150 6.94 -32.85 19.85
N GLN A 151 5.96 -33.74 19.70
CA GLN A 151 5.74 -34.88 20.59
C GLN A 151 5.99 -36.16 19.80
#